data_AF-F9DRW5-F1
#
_entry.id   AF-F9DRW5-F1
#
_cell.length_a   1.000
_cell.length_b   1.000
_cell.length_c   1.000
_cell.angle_alpha   90.00
_cell.angle_beta   90.00
_cell.angle_gamma   90.00
#
_symmetry.space_group_name_H-M   'P 1'
#
loop_
_entity.id
_entity.type
_entity.pdbx_description
1 polymer ?
#
loop_
_entity_poly.entity_id
_entity_poly.type
_entity_poly.pdbx_seq_one_letter_code
_entity_poly.pdbx_strand_id
1 'polypeptide(L)'
;MTAVEGYFSYGKVAGAALLLLIGLLVTMGIGTSFGTVPILAAVFVPICMVMGFSPLATIALIGTAGALGDAGSPASDSTLGPTSGLNADGKHHHIWDTCVPTFLHYNIPLFIFGILAAAIL
;
A
#
# COMPACT_ATOMS: atom_id res chain seq x y z
N MET A 1 5.01 -10.50 31.93
CA MET A 1 4.58 -9.60 30.84
C MET A 1 4.72 -10.21 29.43
N THR A 2 4.84 -11.54 29.22
CA THR A 2 5.55 -12.01 28.00
C THR A 2 4.81 -12.94 27.01
N ALA A 3 3.56 -13.35 27.25
CA ALA A 3 2.81 -14.19 26.28
C ALA A 3 1.64 -13.44 25.62
N VAL A 4 0.82 -12.75 26.41
CA VAL A 4 -0.40 -12.05 25.95
C VAL A 4 -0.07 -10.87 25.02
N GLU A 5 0.98 -10.09 25.32
CA GLU A 5 1.47 -9.03 24.42
C GLU A 5 1.96 -9.59 23.08
N GLY A 6 2.61 -10.78 23.09
CA GLY A 6 3.02 -11.49 21.89
C GLY A 6 1.82 -11.85 21.02
N TYR A 7 0.78 -12.47 21.59
CA TYR A 7 -0.46 -12.80 20.86
C TYR A 7 -1.15 -11.56 20.27
N PHE A 8 -1.18 -10.46 21.03
CA PHE A 8 -1.75 -9.19 20.56
C PHE A 8 -0.90 -8.56 19.44
N SER A 9 0.43 -8.69 19.53
CA SER A 9 1.38 -8.25 18.50
C SER A 9 1.23 -9.06 17.20
N TYR A 10 1.10 -10.39 17.26
CA TYR A 10 0.81 -11.21 16.09
C TYR A 10 -0.54 -10.83 15.44
N GLY A 11 -1.56 -10.54 16.25
CA GLY A 11 -2.86 -10.05 15.76
C GLY A 11 -2.77 -8.70 15.07
N LYS A 12 -1.95 -7.78 15.60
CA LYS A 12 -1.69 -6.47 14.97
C LYS A 12 -0.90 -6.59 13.67
N VAL A 13 0.14 -7.44 13.61
CA VAL A 13 0.90 -7.67 12.37
C VAL A 13 0.00 -8.22 11.27
N ALA A 14 -0.83 -9.22 11.57
CA ALA A 14 -1.82 -9.75 10.63
C ALA A 14 -2.85 -8.70 10.22
N GLY A 15 -3.30 -7.87 11.17
CA GLY A 15 -4.19 -6.74 10.91
C GLY A 15 -3.61 -5.69 9.98
N ALA A 16 -2.36 -5.29 10.22
CA ALA A 16 -1.61 -4.37 9.36
C ALA A 16 -1.46 -4.92 7.94
N ALA A 17 -1.09 -6.20 7.81
CA ALA A 17 -0.98 -6.86 6.52
C ALA A 17 -2.33 -6.87 5.77
N LEU A 18 -3.43 -7.17 6.47
CA LEU A 18 -4.77 -7.15 5.88
C LEU A 18 -5.19 -5.75 5.44
N LEU A 19 -4.94 -4.73 6.27
CA LEU A 19 -5.21 -3.35 5.92
C LEU A 19 -4.41 -2.93 4.68
N LEU A 20 -3.12 -3.24 4.60
CA LEU A 20 -2.31 -2.93 3.41
C LEU A 20 -2.78 -3.68 2.16
N LEU A 21 -3.26 -4.92 2.28
CA LEU A 21 -3.86 -5.65 1.16
C LEU A 21 -5.16 -5.00 0.67
N ILE A 22 -6.05 -4.62 1.60
CA ILE A 22 -7.28 -3.88 1.26
C ILE A 22 -6.91 -2.56 0.59
N GLY A 23 -5.93 -1.85 1.15
CA GLY A 23 -5.39 -0.62 0.61
C GLY A 23 -4.94 -0.80 -0.84
N LEU A 24 -4.02 -1.75 -1.08
CA LEU A 24 -3.52 -2.09 -2.41
C LEU A 24 -4.63 -2.37 -3.42
N LEU A 25 -5.66 -3.14 -3.06
CA LEU A 25 -6.78 -3.45 -3.95
C LEU A 25 -7.60 -2.20 -4.30
N VAL A 26 -7.90 -1.36 -3.29
CA VAL A 26 -8.66 -0.12 -3.49
C VAL A 26 -7.87 0.87 -4.34
N THR A 27 -6.60 1.05 -4.03
CA THR A 27 -5.77 2.08 -4.67
C THR A 27 -5.32 1.69 -6.07
N MET A 28 -5.06 0.41 -6.34
CA MET A 28 -4.82 -0.07 -7.71
C MET A 28 -6.03 0.16 -8.63
N GLY A 29 -7.26 -0.03 -8.14
CA GLY A 29 -8.47 0.18 -8.93
C GLY A 29 -8.76 1.65 -9.25
N ILE A 30 -8.33 2.57 -8.37
CA ILE A 30 -8.57 4.01 -8.53
C ILE A 30 -7.47 4.70 -9.37
N GLY A 31 -6.22 4.24 -9.27
CA GLY A 31 -5.13 4.77 -10.10
C GLY A 31 -4.59 6.14 -9.66
N THR A 32 -4.88 6.60 -8.44
CA THR A 32 -4.26 7.81 -7.85
C THR A 32 -3.87 7.60 -6.39
N SER A 33 -2.61 7.91 -6.04
CA SER A 33 -2.14 7.87 -4.64
C SER A 33 -2.89 8.86 -3.75
N PHE A 34 -2.75 10.17 -3.99
CA PHE A 34 -3.31 11.19 -3.10
C PHE A 34 -4.83 11.24 -3.08
N GLY A 35 -5.49 10.89 -4.20
CA GLY A 35 -6.95 10.87 -4.28
C GLY A 35 -7.59 9.79 -3.40
N THR A 36 -6.84 8.74 -3.04
CA THR A 36 -7.35 7.63 -2.22
C THR A 36 -7.18 7.85 -0.72
N VAL A 37 -6.33 8.79 -0.29
CA VAL A 37 -6.05 9.04 1.14
C VAL A 37 -7.31 9.35 1.95
N PRO A 38 -8.26 10.21 1.51
CA PRO A 38 -9.49 10.45 2.26
C PRO A 38 -10.37 9.20 2.40
N ILE A 39 -10.41 8.36 1.35
CA ILE A 39 -11.17 7.10 1.34
C ILE A 39 -10.54 6.10 2.32
N LEU A 40 -9.22 5.91 2.23
CA LEU A 40 -8.47 5.05 3.12
C LEU A 40 -8.58 5.52 4.57
N ALA A 41 -8.48 6.82 4.85
CA ALA A 41 -8.62 7.35 6.20
C ALA A 41 -10.00 7.08 6.80
N ALA A 42 -11.08 7.26 6.01
CA ALA A 42 -12.44 6.99 6.47
C ALA A 42 -12.66 5.52 6.88
N VAL A 43 -11.94 4.58 6.26
CA VAL A 43 -12.03 3.15 6.55
C VAL A 43 -11.02 2.71 7.62
N PHE A 44 -9.76 3.10 7.49
CA PHE A 44 -8.66 2.58 8.29
C PHE A 44 -8.65 3.16 9.71
N VAL A 45 -8.93 4.45 9.87
CA VAL A 45 -8.90 5.10 11.19
C VAL A 45 -9.79 4.39 12.22
N PRO A 46 -11.10 4.17 11.97
CA PRO A 46 -11.95 3.49 12.96
C PRO A 46 -11.50 2.04 13.23
N ILE A 47 -11.06 1.32 12.20
CA ILE A 47 -10.57 -0.07 12.37
C ILE A 47 -9.30 -0.07 13.22
N CYS A 48 -8.34 0.81 12.92
CA CYS A 48 -7.08 0.92 13.64
C CYS A 48 -7.29 1.30 15.11
N MET A 49 -8.25 2.19 15.40
CA MET A 49 -8.63 2.54 16.76
C MET A 49 -9.16 1.34 17.55
N VAL A 50 -10.04 0.53 16.95
CA VAL A 50 -10.59 -0.68 17.60
C VAL A 50 -9.51 -1.74 17.81
N MET A 51 -8.56 -1.86 16.87
CA MET A 51 -7.41 -2.77 16.97
C MET A 51 -6.30 -2.25 17.91
N GLY A 52 -6.44 -1.03 18.43
CA GLY A 52 -5.49 -0.43 19.36
C GLY A 52 -4.15 -0.07 18.73
N PHE A 53 -4.13 0.31 17.45
CA PHE A 53 -2.96 0.94 16.83
C PHE A 53 -2.81 2.38 17.33
N SER A 54 -1.57 2.86 17.37
CA SER A 54 -1.30 4.27 17.65
C SER A 54 -1.77 5.16 16.48
N PRO A 55 -2.00 6.46 16.71
CA PRO A 55 -2.25 7.40 15.61
C PRO A 55 -1.13 7.40 14.57
N LEU A 56 0.12 7.24 15.01
CA LEU A 56 1.28 7.26 14.11
C LEU A 56 1.36 5.99 13.25
N ALA A 57 1.11 4.81 13.84
CA ALA A 57 0.96 3.56 13.09
C ALA A 57 -0.21 3.63 12.09
N THR A 58 -1.33 4.21 12.49
CA THR A 58 -2.50 4.40 11.61
C THR A 58 -2.16 5.27 10.41
N ILE A 59 -1.48 6.40 10.62
CA ILE A 59 -1.02 7.28 9.53
C ILE A 59 -0.03 6.56 8.63
N ALA A 60 0.91 5.79 9.20
CA ALA A 60 1.86 5.00 8.43
C ALA A 60 1.17 3.96 7.53
N LEU A 61 0.13 3.28 8.04
CA LEU A 61 -0.68 2.34 7.27
C LEU A 61 -1.44 3.03 6.12
N ILE A 62 -2.08 4.17 6.38
CA ILE A 62 -2.80 4.94 5.36
C ILE A 62 -1.85 5.44 4.27
N GLY A 63 -0.71 6.03 4.67
CA GLY A 63 0.29 6.53 3.73
C GLY A 63 0.90 5.42 2.88
N THR A 64 1.22 4.28 3.49
CA THR A 64 1.75 3.12 2.76
C THR A 64 0.70 2.57 1.79
N ALA A 65 -0.55 2.39 2.22
CA ALA A 65 -1.64 1.94 1.36
C ALA A 65 -1.89 2.86 0.16
N GLY A 66 -1.79 4.18 0.36
CA GLY A 66 -1.83 5.16 -0.72
C GLY A 66 -0.72 4.96 -1.75
N ALA A 67 0.53 4.77 -1.27
CA ALA A 67 1.69 4.56 -2.13
C ALA A 67 1.69 3.22 -2.88
N LEU A 68 1.16 2.16 -2.26
CA LEU A 68 1.05 0.82 -2.87
C LEU A 68 0.24 0.85 -4.18
N GLY A 69 -0.73 1.76 -4.30
CA GLY A 69 -1.59 1.85 -5.48
C GLY A 69 -0.94 2.48 -6.69
N ASP A 70 -0.07 3.48 -6.51
CA ASP A 70 0.68 4.04 -7.63
C ASP A 70 1.68 3.02 -8.16
N ALA A 71 2.33 2.30 -7.26
CA ALA A 71 3.39 1.36 -7.58
C ALA A 71 2.89 0.22 -8.48
N GLY A 72 2.97 0.41 -9.79
CA GLY A 72 2.68 -0.62 -10.79
C GLY A 72 1.19 -0.81 -11.14
N SER A 73 0.27 0.07 -10.71
CA SER A 73 -1.11 0.02 -11.20
C SER A 73 -1.18 0.38 -12.69
N PRO A 74 -1.95 -0.36 -13.53
CA PRO A 74 -2.17 -0.01 -14.93
C PRO A 74 -2.85 1.35 -15.17
N ALA A 75 -3.59 1.85 -14.18
CA ALA A 75 -4.31 3.12 -14.30
C ALA A 75 -3.52 4.32 -13.75
N SER A 76 -2.38 4.08 -13.11
CA SER A 76 -1.61 5.13 -12.43
C SER A 76 -0.79 5.98 -13.41
N ASP A 77 -0.74 7.29 -13.16
CA ASP A 77 0.15 8.23 -13.85
C ASP A 77 1.62 7.79 -13.77
N SER A 78 2.01 7.12 -12.67
CA SER A 78 3.38 6.63 -12.45
C SER A 78 3.76 5.45 -13.36
N THR A 79 2.78 4.77 -13.98
CA THR A 79 3.04 3.74 -15.01
C THR A 79 2.73 4.25 -16.41
N LEU A 80 1.70 5.08 -16.59
CA LEU A 80 1.34 5.67 -17.88
C LEU A 80 2.41 6.63 -18.39
N GLY A 81 2.97 7.46 -17.51
CA GLY A 81 4.05 8.40 -17.84
C GLY A 81 5.26 7.68 -18.46
N PRO A 82 5.93 6.77 -17.75
CA PRO A 82 7.05 6.00 -18.29
C PRO A 82 6.70 5.20 -19.54
N THR A 83 5.51 4.57 -19.57
CA THR A 83 5.05 3.80 -20.75
C THR A 83 4.97 4.68 -21.99
N SER A 84 4.44 5.90 -21.87
CA SER A 84 4.30 6.81 -23.01
C SER A 84 5.65 7.19 -23.65
N GLY A 85 6.70 7.31 -22.84
CA GLY A 85 8.07 7.58 -23.32
C GLY A 85 8.77 6.34 -23.85
N LEU A 86 8.67 5.21 -23.14
CA LEU A 86 9.33 3.96 -23.52
C LEU A 86 8.68 3.33 -24.77
N ASN A 87 7.39 3.56 -25.01
CA ASN A 87 6.67 3.07 -26.18
C ASN A 87 6.79 3.98 -27.42
N ALA A 88 7.81 4.83 -27.51
CA ALA A 88 8.00 5.75 -28.63
C ALA A 88 8.14 5.03 -29.99
N ASP A 89 8.65 3.79 -30.00
CA ASP A 89 8.80 2.96 -31.21
C ASP A 89 7.70 1.89 -31.37
N GLY A 90 6.70 1.88 -30.48
CA GLY A 90 5.60 0.93 -30.49
C GLY A 90 5.93 -0.47 -29.98
N LYS A 91 7.13 -0.71 -29.43
CA LYS A 91 7.57 -2.04 -28.98
C LYS A 91 7.44 -2.29 -27.47
N HIS A 92 7.01 -1.31 -26.69
CA HIS A 92 6.97 -1.41 -25.23
C HIS A 92 5.57 -1.82 -24.74
N HIS A 93 5.50 -2.91 -24.00
CA HIS A 93 4.25 -3.45 -23.49
C HIS A 93 3.95 -2.91 -22.10
N HIS A 94 2.97 -2.01 -21.99
CA HIS A 94 2.57 -1.34 -20.74
C HIS A 94 2.53 -2.26 -19.51
N ILE A 95 1.86 -3.41 -19.59
CA ILE A 95 1.67 -4.29 -18.44
C ILE A 95 2.95 -5.03 -18.05
N TRP A 96 3.68 -5.57 -19.03
CA TRP A 96 4.78 -6.50 -18.76
C TRP A 96 6.12 -5.80 -18.62
N ASP A 97 6.30 -4.67 -19.31
CA ASP A 97 7.54 -3.92 -19.32
C ASP A 97 7.49 -2.71 -18.36
N THR A 98 6.30 -2.23 -17.98
CA THR A 98 6.14 -1.17 -16.94
C THR A 98 5.46 -1.68 -15.68
N CYS A 99 4.20 -2.13 -15.75
CA CYS A 99 3.40 -2.36 -14.55
C CYS A 99 3.96 -3.47 -13.66
N VAL A 100 4.21 -4.66 -14.20
CA VAL A 100 4.69 -5.81 -13.43
C VAL A 100 6.06 -5.58 -12.77
N PRO A 101 7.09 -5.08 -13.48
CA PRO A 101 8.39 -4.78 -12.88
C PRO A 101 8.28 -3.73 -11.76
N THR A 102 7.52 -2.66 -11.99
CA THR A 102 7.29 -1.58 -11.02
C THR A 102 6.55 -2.10 -9.79
N PHE A 103 5.48 -2.88 -10.01
CA PHE A 103 4.67 -3.46 -8.96
C PHE A 103 5.52 -4.32 -8.03
N LEU A 104 6.31 -5.25 -8.59
CA LEU A 104 7.13 -6.15 -7.79
C LEU A 104 8.23 -5.38 -7.04
N HIS A 105 8.93 -4.47 -7.73
CA HIS A 105 10.07 -3.77 -7.14
C HIS A 105 9.68 -2.82 -6.01
N TYR A 106 8.54 -2.11 -6.14
CA TYR A 106 8.12 -1.14 -5.12
C TYR A 106 7.16 -1.71 -4.09
N ASN A 107 6.19 -2.55 -4.48
CA ASN A 107 5.20 -3.04 -3.51
C ASN A 107 5.79 -4.03 -2.51
N ILE A 108 6.76 -4.86 -2.89
CA ILE A 108 7.37 -5.80 -1.93
C ILE A 108 8.03 -5.04 -0.76
N PRO A 109 8.96 -4.08 -1.00
CA PRO A 109 9.50 -3.26 0.07
C PRO A 109 8.44 -2.43 0.82
N LEU A 110 7.54 -1.74 0.10
CA LEU A 110 6.52 -0.90 0.72
C LEU A 110 5.62 -1.71 1.67
N PHE A 111 5.22 -2.91 1.27
CA PHE A 111 4.37 -3.78 2.08
C PHE A 111 5.10 -4.25 3.35
N ILE A 112 6.37 -4.67 3.22
CA ILE A 112 7.19 -5.11 4.35
C ILE A 112 7.42 -3.94 5.32
N PHE A 113 7.88 -2.79 4.82
CA PHE A 113 8.16 -1.63 5.66
C PHE A 113 6.91 -0.99 6.26
N GLY A 114 5.75 -1.06 5.58
CA GLY A 114 4.47 -0.62 6.13
C GLY A 114 4.05 -1.44 7.34
N ILE A 115 4.19 -2.77 7.28
CA ILE A 115 3.93 -3.65 8.42
C ILE A 115 4.91 -3.35 9.57
N LEU A 116 6.20 -3.20 9.26
CA LEU A 116 7.21 -2.88 10.27
C LEU A 116 6.93 -1.53 10.94
N ALA A 117 6.57 -0.51 10.16
CA ALA A 117 6.18 0.80 10.71
C ALA A 117 4.97 0.68 11.64
N ALA A 118 3.94 -0.08 11.24
CA ALA A 118 2.76 -0.30 12.08
C ALA A 118 3.05 -1.10 13.36
N ALA A 119 4.09 -1.93 13.36
CA ALA A 119 4.50 -2.72 14.52
C ALA A 119 5.36 -1.94 15.52
N ILE A 120 6.09 -0.91 15.07
CA ILE A 120 7.07 -0.17 15.88
C ILE A 120 6.50 1.16 16.41
N LEU A 121 5.55 1.78 15.69
CA LEU A 121 4.97 3.09 16.00
C LEU A 121 3.70 2.98 16.87
#